data_AF-A0A452ZHT0-F1
#
_entry.id   AF-A0A452ZHT0-F1
#
_cell.length_a   1.000
_cell.length_b   1.000
_cell.length_c   1.000
_cell.angle_alpha   90.00
_cell.angle_beta   90.00
_cell.angle_gamma   90.00
#
_symmetry.space_group_name_H-M   'P 1'
#
loop_
_entity.id
_entity.type
_entity.pdbx_description
1 polymer ?
#
loop_
_entity_poly.entity_id
_entity_poly.type
_entity_poly.pdbx_seq_one_letter_code
_entity_poly.pdbx_strand_id
1 'polypeptide(L)'
;MVSDDTGRGRVYGMDIQDSAIDSTSSFLKMAVDSREMELVKLFAMCHSRMEDIVPKDSPVRLVAFNLGYLPGGDKKIITVPETTELALQAASRIVGSGGLISVLVYIGHLGGR
;
A
#
# COMPACT_ATOMS: atom_id res chain seq x y z
N MET A 1 -16.55 3.22 1.02
CA MET A 1 -16.33 4.37 0.13
C MET A 1 -14.87 4.44 -0.30
N VAL A 2 -14.55 3.76 -1.40
CA VAL A 2 -13.21 3.70 -2.03
C VAL A 2 -12.99 4.87 -3.00
N SER A 3 -14.07 5.42 -3.56
CA SER A 3 -14.07 6.59 -4.45
C SER A 3 -15.38 7.37 -4.29
N ASP A 4 -15.40 8.63 -4.75
CA ASP A 4 -16.63 9.35 -5.02
C ASP A 4 -17.46 8.67 -6.14
N ASP A 5 -18.68 9.16 -6.37
CA ASP A 5 -19.62 8.61 -7.37
C ASP A 5 -19.06 8.59 -8.80
N THR A 6 -17.97 9.32 -9.07
CA THR A 6 -17.31 9.35 -10.39
C THR A 6 -16.60 8.04 -10.71
N GLY A 7 -16.26 7.22 -9.70
CA GLY A 7 -15.64 5.90 -9.88
C GLY A 7 -14.27 5.95 -10.58
N ARG A 8 -13.57 7.08 -10.50
CA ARG A 8 -12.27 7.28 -11.16
C ARG A 8 -11.07 7.02 -10.24
N GLY A 9 -11.29 7.07 -8.92
CA GLY A 9 -10.25 6.75 -7.94
C GLY A 9 -9.87 5.27 -8.01
N ARG A 10 -8.59 4.96 -7.79
CA ARG A 10 -8.09 3.60 -7.68
C ARG A 10 -7.20 3.47 -6.46
N VAL A 11 -7.24 2.29 -5.84
CA VAL A 11 -6.38 1.93 -4.71
C VAL A 11 -5.46 0.79 -5.13
N TYR A 12 -4.18 0.95 -4.87
CA TYR A 12 -3.15 -0.06 -5.10
C TYR A 12 -2.60 -0.50 -3.75
N GLY A 13 -2.87 -1.74 -3.35
CA GLY A 13 -2.38 -2.34 -2.11
C GLY A 13 -1.20 -3.26 -2.39
N MET A 14 -0.18 -3.20 -1.55
CA MET A 14 1.04 -4.00 -1.70
C MET A 14 1.45 -4.59 -0.34
N ASP A 15 1.78 -5.87 -0.33
CA ASP A 15 2.41 -6.56 0.80
C ASP A 15 3.26 -7.71 0.22
N ILE A 16 4.39 -8.06 0.84
CA ILE A 16 5.21 -9.19 0.37
C ILE A 16 4.64 -10.54 0.79
N GLN A 17 3.67 -10.56 1.71
CA GLN A 17 3.07 -11.78 2.24
C GLN A 17 1.74 -12.06 1.54
N ASP A 18 1.61 -13.23 0.92
CA ASP A 18 0.34 -13.66 0.31
C ASP A 18 -0.81 -13.67 1.33
N SER A 19 -0.53 -14.05 2.58
CA SER A 19 -1.52 -14.05 3.66
C SER A 19 -2.11 -12.67 3.96
N ALA A 20 -1.32 -11.60 3.82
CA ALA A 20 -1.79 -10.23 3.99
C ALA A 20 -2.71 -9.82 2.83
N ILE A 21 -2.35 -10.22 1.60
CA ILE A 21 -3.15 -9.98 0.40
C ILE A 21 -4.48 -10.72 0.47
N ASP A 22 -4.46 -12.00 0.86
CA ASP A 22 -5.66 -12.83 1.00
C ASP A 22 -6.59 -12.30 2.09
N SER A 23 -6.03 -11.88 3.23
CA SER A 23 -6.80 -11.29 4.34
C SER A 23 -7.45 -9.98 3.90
N THR A 24 -6.71 -9.12 3.20
CA THR A 24 -7.21 -7.84 2.66
C THR A 24 -8.31 -8.08 1.62
N SER A 25 -8.11 -9.02 0.70
CA SER A 25 -9.09 -9.39 -0.33
C SER A 25 -10.38 -9.92 0.29
N SER A 26 -10.26 -10.80 1.29
CA SER A 26 -11.41 -11.37 2.01
C SER A 26 -12.19 -10.30 2.77
N PHE A 27 -11.49 -9.39 3.46
CA PHE A 27 -12.12 -8.26 4.14
C PHE A 27 -12.85 -7.34 3.16
N LEU A 28 -12.22 -6.96 2.04
CA LEU A 28 -12.85 -6.09 1.04
C LEU A 28 -14.12 -6.70 0.44
N LYS A 29 -14.12 -8.00 0.13
CA LYS A 29 -15.33 -8.71 -0.35
C LYS A 29 -16.52 -8.61 0.61
N MET A 30 -16.28 -8.42 1.91
CA MET A 30 -17.32 -8.24 2.92
C MET A 30 -17.65 -6.77 3.20
N ALA A 31 -16.67 -5.87 3.01
CA ALA A 31 -16.76 -4.48 3.45
C ALA A 31 -17.24 -3.50 2.37
N VAL A 32 -17.12 -3.86 1.09
CA VAL A 32 -17.46 -2.99 -0.05
C VAL A 32 -18.29 -3.72 -1.09
N ASP A 33 -18.99 -2.96 -1.95
CA ASP A 33 -19.75 -3.54 -3.06
C ASP A 33 -18.85 -3.96 -4.24
N SER A 34 -19.43 -4.63 -5.24
CA SER A 34 -18.67 -5.11 -6.41
C SER A 34 -18.05 -3.98 -7.24
N ARG A 35 -18.69 -2.80 -7.28
CA ARG A 35 -18.19 -1.64 -8.05
C ARG A 35 -16.97 -1.04 -7.35
N GLU A 36 -17.00 -0.91 -6.02
CA GLU A 36 -15.86 -0.47 -5.23
C GLU A 36 -14.71 -1.48 -5.27
N MET A 37 -15.03 -2.78 -5.29
CA MET A 37 -14.02 -3.84 -5.39
C MET A 37 -13.20 -3.74 -6.68
N GLU A 38 -13.81 -3.35 -7.81
CA GLU A 38 -13.12 -3.14 -9.10
C GLU A 38 -12.10 -1.99 -9.07
N LEU A 39 -12.20 -1.08 -8.09
CA LEU A 39 -11.29 0.05 -7.93
C LEU A 39 -10.02 -0.32 -7.15
N VAL A 40 -9.97 -1.50 -6.52
CA VAL A 40 -8.84 -1.96 -5.72
C VAL A 40 -8.03 -3.01 -6.46
N LYS A 41 -6.71 -2.82 -6.51
CA LYS A 41 -5.77 -3.82 -7.01
C LYS A 41 -4.75 -4.17 -5.93
N LEU A 42 -4.65 -5.44 -5.59
CA LEU A 42 -3.74 -5.95 -4.56
C LEU A 42 -2.60 -6.73 -5.21
N PHE A 43 -1.37 -6.52 -4.73
CA PHE A 43 -0.17 -7.13 -5.28
C PHE A 43 0.68 -7.74 -4.16
N ALA A 44 0.96 -9.05 -4.27
CA ALA A 44 1.95 -9.75 -3.46
C ALA A 44 3.37 -9.34 -3.89
N MET A 45 3.81 -8.16 -3.46
CA MET A 45 5.02 -7.51 -3.96
C MET A 45 5.56 -6.48 -2.97
N CYS A 46 6.88 -6.29 -2.98
CA CYS A 46 7.54 -5.25 -2.20
C CYS A 46 7.14 -3.85 -2.66
N HIS A 47 6.86 -2.95 -1.72
CA HIS A 47 6.52 -1.56 -1.97
C HIS A 47 7.59 -0.79 -2.78
N SER A 48 8.86 -1.23 -2.78
CA SER A 48 9.90 -0.61 -3.60
C SER A 48 9.63 -0.70 -5.11
N ARG A 49 8.70 -1.57 -5.52
CA ARG A 49 8.27 -1.77 -6.90
C ARG A 49 6.95 -1.08 -7.27
N MET A 50 6.47 -0.13 -6.48
CA MET A 50 5.17 0.52 -6.72
C MET A 50 5.06 1.20 -8.10
N GLU A 51 6.16 1.71 -8.65
CA GLU A 51 6.19 2.30 -10.00
C GLU A 51 5.84 1.31 -11.11
N ASP A 52 6.01 0.01 -10.87
CA ASP A 52 5.71 -1.02 -11.87
C ASP A 52 4.20 -1.24 -12.06
N ILE A 53 3.38 -0.82 -11.09
CA ILE A 53 1.93 -1.09 -11.07
C ILE A 53 1.07 0.17 -11.17
N VAL A 54 1.63 1.33 -10.81
CA VAL A 54 0.93 2.61 -10.90
C VAL A 54 1.02 3.12 -12.34
N PRO A 55 -0.12 3.39 -13.01
CA PRO A 55 -0.10 3.92 -14.37
C PRO A 55 0.60 5.29 -14.44
N LYS A 56 1.52 5.46 -15.39
CA LYS A 56 2.36 6.66 -15.51
C LYS A 56 1.58 7.98 -15.66
N ASP A 57 0.40 7.92 -16.28
CA ASP A 57 -0.43 9.11 -16.52
C ASP A 57 -1.47 9.35 -15.41
N SER A 58 -1.38 8.65 -14.28
CA SER A 58 -2.30 8.78 -13.16
C SER A 58 -1.63 9.50 -11.98
N PRO A 59 -2.00 10.76 -11.68
CA PRO A 59 -1.41 11.49 -10.57
C PRO A 59 -1.83 10.84 -9.24
N VAL A 60 -0.85 10.30 -8.50
CA VAL A 60 -1.11 9.72 -7.18
C VAL A 60 -1.37 10.84 -6.19
N ARG A 61 -2.51 10.76 -5.49
CA ARG A 61 -2.90 11.77 -4.48
C ARG A 61 -2.33 11.46 -3.10
N LEU A 62 -2.15 10.19 -2.77
CA LEU A 62 -1.67 9.73 -1.47
C LEU A 62 -0.90 8.42 -1.62
N VAL A 63 0.25 8.33 -0.97
CA VAL A 63 0.92 7.06 -0.65
C VAL A 63 0.98 6.93 0.87
N ALA A 64 0.55 5.79 1.40
CA ALA A 64 0.53 5.53 2.84
C ALA A 64 1.42 4.33 3.18
N PHE A 65 2.42 4.56 4.04
CA PHE A 65 3.30 3.55 4.59
C PHE A 65 2.95 3.28 6.05
N ASN A 66 2.83 2.00 6.39
CA ASN A 66 2.77 1.51 7.77
C ASN A 66 3.99 0.61 8.00
N LEU A 67 5.05 1.15 8.60
CA LEU A 67 6.33 0.47 8.75
C LEU A 67 6.36 -0.34 10.04
N GLY A 68 6.56 -1.64 9.91
CA GLY A 68 6.60 -2.59 11.02
C GLY A 68 6.40 -4.02 10.52
N TYR A 69 5.66 -4.82 11.28
CA TYR A 69 5.24 -6.17 10.93
C TYR A 69 3.71 -6.26 10.79
N LEU A 70 3.23 -7.30 10.12
CA LEU A 70 1.79 -7.60 10.05
C LEU A 70 1.25 -8.07 11.43
N PRO A 71 0.28 -7.37 12.04
CA PRO A 71 -0.34 -7.83 13.28
C PRO A 71 -0.95 -9.23 13.14
N GLY A 72 -0.60 -10.16 14.03
CA GLY A 72 -1.04 -11.55 13.98
C GLY A 72 -0.26 -12.43 12.97
N GLY A 73 0.65 -11.86 12.18
CA GLY A 73 1.54 -12.58 11.27
C GLY A 73 2.91 -12.93 11.88
N ASP A 74 3.84 -13.37 11.03
CA ASP A 74 5.22 -13.62 11.44
C ASP A 74 5.96 -12.30 11.71
N LYS A 75 6.30 -12.05 12.97
CA LYS A 75 7.00 -10.83 13.42
C LYS A 75 8.44 -10.71 12.89
N LYS A 76 8.98 -11.75 12.25
CA LYS A 76 10.28 -11.69 11.55
C LYS A 76 10.17 -11.00 10.19
N ILE A 77 8.97 -10.99 9.59
CA ILE A 77 8.71 -10.31 8.33
C ILE A 77 8.35 -8.86 8.66
N ILE A 78 9.29 -7.97 8.39
CA ILE A 78 9.19 -6.54 8.69
C ILE A 78 9.47 -5.71 7.44
N THR A 79 9.00 -4.47 7.43
CA THR A 79 9.57 -3.45 6.54
C THR A 79 11.01 -3.17 6.93
N VAL A 80 11.92 -3.13 5.96
CA VAL A 80 13.35 -2.88 6.20
C VAL A 80 13.77 -1.53 5.61
N PRO A 81 14.78 -0.84 6.20
CA PRO A 81 15.21 0.48 5.74
C PRO A 81 15.55 0.54 4.25
N GLU A 82 16.23 -0.49 3.73
CA GLU A 82 16.72 -0.52 2.35
C GLU A 82 15.58 -0.48 1.34
N THR A 83 14.53 -1.29 1.52
CA THR A 83 13.37 -1.29 0.61
C THR A 83 12.45 -0.10 0.85
N THR A 84 12.39 0.39 2.09
CA THR A 84 11.57 1.54 2.47
C THR A 84 12.12 2.82 1.85
N GLU A 85 13.44 3.02 1.85
CA GLU A 85 14.08 4.16 1.21
C GLU A 85 13.77 4.19 -0.30
N LEU A 86 13.96 3.06 -0.99
CA LEU A 86 13.64 2.94 -2.42
C LEU A 86 12.17 3.25 -2.70
N ALA A 87 11.26 2.78 -1.84
CA ALA A 87 9.84 3.07 -1.97
C ALA A 87 9.49 4.53 -1.69
N LEU A 88 10.14 5.20 -0.74
CA LEU A 88 9.92 6.63 -0.49
C LEU A 88 10.40 7.46 -1.68
N GLN A 89 11.53 7.11 -2.28
CA GLN A 89 12.01 7.72 -3.52
C GLN A 89 11.01 7.49 -4.66
N ALA A 90 10.48 6.28 -4.81
CA ALA A 90 9.47 5.98 -5.81
C ALA A 90 8.17 6.77 -5.59
N ALA A 91 7.68 6.80 -4.34
CA ALA A 91 6.52 7.59 -3.95
C ALA A 91 6.70 9.07 -4.30
N SER A 92 7.89 9.64 -4.04
CA SER A 92 8.19 11.04 -4.37
C SER A 92 8.12 11.36 -5.88
N ARG A 93 8.32 10.37 -6.74
CA ARG A 93 8.25 10.52 -8.21
C ARG A 93 6.82 10.40 -8.76
N ILE A 94 5.99 9.56 -8.14
CA ILE A 94 4.63 9.27 -8.65
C ILE A 94 3.55 10.15 -8.00
N VAL A 95 3.81 10.70 -6.81
CA VAL A 95 2.88 11.61 -6.13
C VAL A 95 2.80 12.92 -6.92
N GLY A 96 1.58 13.26 -7.35
CA GLY A 96 1.32 14.47 -8.09
C GLY A 96 1.41 15.73 -7.21
N SER A 97 1.45 16.90 -7.86
CA SER A 97 1.44 18.19 -7.15
C SER A 97 0.27 18.29 -6.17
N GLY A 98 0.57 18.69 -4.92
CA GLY A 98 -0.41 18.77 -3.83
C GLY A 98 -0.87 17.42 -3.27
N GLY A 99 -0.23 16.31 -3.66
CA GLY A 99 -0.41 15.00 -3.04
C GLY A 99 0.44 14.84 -1.77
N LEU A 100 0.23 13.73 -1.05
CA LEU A 100 0.85 13.47 0.25
C LEU A 100 1.55 12.10 0.30
N ILE A 101 2.60 12.03 1.11
CA ILE A 101 3.21 10.78 1.54
C ILE A 101 3.06 10.71 3.06
N SER A 102 2.34 9.70 3.55
CA SER A 102 2.16 9.43 4.97
C SER A 102 3.05 8.27 5.39
N VAL A 103 3.80 8.43 6.47
CA VAL A 103 4.66 7.37 7.01
C VAL A 103 4.35 7.20 8.48
N LEU A 104 3.81 6.05 8.85
CA LEU A 104 3.63 5.63 10.23
C LEU A 104 4.72 4.62 10.59
N VAL A 105 5.46 4.90 11.66
CA VAL A 105 6.60 4.08 12.09
C VAL A 105 6.29 3.42 13.43
N TYR A 106 6.20 2.09 13.44
CA TYR A 106 6.07 1.33 14.67
C TYR A 106 7.46 1.00 15.20
N ILE A 107 7.77 1.44 16.43
CA ILE A 107 9.03 1.15 17.12
C ILE A 107 8.84 0.04 18.16
N GLY A 108 9.95 -0.50 18.68
CA GLY A 108 9.92 -1.46 19.78
C GLY A 108 9.76 -2.91 19.35
N HIS A 109 9.97 -3.22 18.06
CA HIS A 109 10.05 -4.58 17.53
C HIS A 109 11.45 -4.87 16.99
N LEU A 110 11.71 -6.14 16.63
CA LEU A 110 12.97 -6.52 16.00
C LEU A 110 13.14 -5.73 14.69
N GLY A 111 14.21 -4.96 14.57
CA GLY A 111 14.48 -4.06 13.43
C GLY A 111 13.83 -2.67 13.49
N GLY A 112 12.85 -2.43 14.36
CA GLY A 112 12.20 -1.11 14.54
C GLY A 112 12.78 -0.37 15.75
N ARG A 113 13.82 0.43 15.52
CA ARG A 113 14.54 1.21 16.54
C ARG A 113 14.91 2.60 16.03
#